data_AF-A0A498QK21-F1
#
_entry.id   AF-A0A498QK21-F1
#
_cell.length_a   1.000
_cell.length_b   1.000
_cell.length_c   1.000
_cell.angle_alpha   90.00
_cell.angle_beta   90.00
_cell.angle_gamma   90.00
#
_symmetry.space_group_name_H-M   'P 1'
#
loop_
_entity.id
_entity.type
_entity.pdbx_description
1 polymer ?
#
loop_
_entity_poly.entity_id
_entity_poly.type
_entity_poly.pdbx_seq_one_letter_code
_entity_poly.pdbx_strand_id
1 'polypeptide(L)'
;MATRAPRSKQQAADRVVDSNAGHCAEAVELLKRLDAELAENSEQLGKPLKWSASDSAILELAADTIDRRAELQELYESTKDDKLRLKIACELRLIEAALARLLAKVKTDLPEPPSRTSRKAQAAARARWDRAQN
;
A
#
# COMPACT_ATOMS: atom_id res chain seq x y z
N MET A 1 34.88 34.25 2.23
CA MET A 1 34.85 32.89 1.66
C MET A 1 34.14 31.97 2.65
N ALA A 2 32.88 31.60 2.39
CA ALA A 2 32.12 30.71 3.25
C ALA A 2 31.90 29.38 2.51
N THR A 3 32.59 28.34 2.97
CA THR A 3 32.48 26.96 2.47
C THR A 3 31.13 26.37 2.85
N ARG A 4 30.26 26.19 1.84
CA ARG A 4 28.96 25.50 1.98
C ARG A 4 29.20 24.00 1.96
N ALA A 5 28.99 23.34 3.10
CA ALA A 5 29.06 21.88 3.22
C ALA A 5 28.00 21.20 2.30
N PRO A 6 28.30 20.03 1.72
CA PRO A 6 27.35 19.31 0.89
C PRO A 6 26.20 18.75 1.75
N ARG A 7 24.94 19.05 1.36
CA ARG A 7 23.75 18.41 1.94
C ARG A 7 23.89 16.90 1.75
N SER A 8 24.04 16.18 2.86
CA SER A 8 24.15 14.73 2.91
C SER A 8 22.94 14.07 2.24
N LYS A 9 23.20 13.11 1.35
CA LYS A 9 22.19 12.28 0.66
C LYS A 9 21.21 11.56 1.62
N GLN A 10 21.50 11.51 2.92
CA GLN A 10 20.59 10.97 3.94
C GLN A 10 19.25 11.73 4.03
N GLN A 11 19.22 13.06 3.86
CA GLN A 11 17.97 13.82 4.03
C GLN A 11 16.93 13.61 2.91
N ALA A 12 17.33 13.01 1.79
CA ALA A 12 16.41 12.68 0.70
C ALA A 12 15.70 11.33 0.89
N ALA A 13 16.23 10.45 1.75
CA ALA A 13 15.64 9.15 2.04
C ALA A 13 14.65 9.17 3.22
N ASP A 14 14.66 10.26 4.00
CA ASP A 14 13.90 10.40 5.25
C ASP A 14 12.61 11.22 5.10
N ARG A 15 12.25 11.57 3.86
CA ARG A 15 10.89 12.01 3.53
C ARG A 15 10.09 10.80 3.05
N VAL A 16 9.97 9.79 3.89
CA VAL A 16 8.77 8.95 3.82
C VAL A 16 7.69 9.86 4.35
N VAL A 17 6.83 10.28 3.44
CA VAL A 17 5.79 11.29 3.63
C VAL A 17 4.99 10.91 4.87
N ASP A 18 4.87 11.82 5.83
CA ASP A 18 3.84 11.80 6.88
C ASP A 18 2.45 12.00 6.22
N SER A 19 2.09 11.15 5.25
CA SER A 19 0.82 11.25 4.51
C SER A 19 -0.37 11.06 5.44
N ASN A 20 -0.19 10.34 6.54
CA ASN A 20 -1.24 10.07 7.52
C ASN A 20 -1.76 11.31 8.27
N ALA A 21 -1.04 12.44 8.25
CA ALA A 21 -1.42 13.61 9.04
C ALA A 21 -2.61 14.41 8.46
N GLY A 22 -3.01 14.13 7.21
CA GLY A 22 -4.10 14.85 6.52
C GLY A 22 -5.40 14.07 6.33
N HIS A 23 -5.38 12.75 6.51
CA HIS A 23 -6.51 11.90 6.18
C HIS A 23 -7.52 11.74 7.33
N CYS A 24 -8.76 11.37 6.99
CA CYS A 24 -9.79 11.05 7.96
C CYS A 24 -9.41 9.81 8.79
N ALA A 25 -10.05 9.67 9.96
CA ALA A 25 -9.73 8.59 10.90
C ALA A 25 -9.89 7.18 10.28
N GLU A 26 -10.86 6.99 9.39
CA GLU A 26 -11.07 5.72 8.71
C GLU A 26 -9.92 5.37 7.77
N ALA A 27 -9.46 6.33 6.97
CA ALA A 27 -8.33 6.14 6.05
C ALA A 27 -7.04 5.82 6.83
N VAL A 28 -6.75 6.59 7.88
CA VAL A 28 -5.58 6.35 8.75
C VAL A 28 -5.61 4.96 9.37
N GLU A 29 -6.78 4.52 9.83
CA GLU A 29 -6.94 3.19 10.44
C GLU A 29 -6.75 2.06 9.41
N LEU A 30 -7.23 2.22 8.18
CA LEU A 30 -6.98 1.25 7.11
C LEU A 30 -5.48 1.13 6.82
N LEU A 31 -4.78 2.26 6.65
CA LEU A 31 -3.36 2.27 6.35
C LEU A 31 -2.55 1.61 7.47
N LYS A 32 -2.87 1.89 8.74
CA LYS A 32 -2.26 1.23 9.90
C LYS A 32 -2.42 -0.29 9.89
N ARG A 33 -3.60 -0.79 9.50
CA ARG A 33 -3.83 -2.24 9.43
C ARG A 33 -3.01 -2.89 8.33
N LEU A 34 -2.92 -2.25 7.16
CA LEU A 34 -2.10 -2.74 6.06
C LEU A 34 -0.60 -2.72 6.43
N ASP A 35 -0.14 -1.67 7.12
CA ASP A 35 1.23 -1.61 7.65
C ASP A 35 1.50 -2.74 8.66
N ALA A 36 0.55 -3.03 9.54
CA ALA A 36 0.65 -4.13 10.50
C ALA A 36 0.71 -5.50 9.79
N GLU A 37 -0.10 -5.70 8.76
CA GLU A 37 -0.07 -6.92 7.94
C GLU A 37 1.27 -7.10 7.22
N LEU A 38 1.83 -6.02 6.66
CA LEU A 38 3.16 -6.06 6.04
C LEU A 38 4.25 -6.40 7.07
N ALA A 39 4.15 -5.86 8.28
CA ALA A 39 5.09 -6.14 9.36
C ALA A 39 5.03 -7.61 9.79
N GLU A 40 3.83 -8.17 9.97
CA GLU A 40 3.64 -9.59 10.29
C GLU A 40 4.24 -10.49 9.19
N ASN A 41 3.99 -10.17 7.92
CA ASN A 41 4.55 -10.90 6.78
C ASN A 41 6.08 -10.78 6.70
N SER A 42 6.63 -9.63 7.09
CA SER A 42 8.07 -9.41 7.19
C SER A 42 8.71 -10.33 8.24
N GLU A 43 8.06 -10.49 9.39
CA GLU A 43 8.50 -11.40 10.45
C GLU A 43 8.43 -12.85 10.00
N GLN A 44 7.31 -13.26 9.39
CA GLN A 44 7.11 -14.63 8.91
C GLN A 44 8.10 -15.03 7.81
N LEU A 45 8.45 -14.11 6.90
CA LEU A 45 9.44 -14.37 5.85
C LEU A 45 10.88 -14.29 6.36
N GLY A 46 11.10 -13.72 7.55
CA GLY A 46 12.42 -13.47 8.13
C GLY A 46 13.25 -12.46 7.33
N LYS A 47 12.60 -11.56 6.60
CA LYS A 47 13.24 -10.54 5.75
C LYS A 47 12.49 -9.22 5.87
N PRO A 48 13.19 -8.07 5.91
CA PRO A 48 12.53 -6.77 5.96
C PRO A 48 11.71 -6.53 4.69
N LEU A 49 10.40 -6.40 4.84
CA LEU A 49 9.49 -5.96 3.76
C LEU A 49 9.22 -4.46 3.87
N LYS A 50 9.00 -3.84 2.71
CA LYS A 50 8.62 -2.44 2.57
C LYS A 50 7.66 -2.31 1.40
N TRP A 51 6.72 -1.38 1.49
CA TRP A 51 5.90 -1.01 0.35
C TRP A 51 6.77 -0.57 -0.81
N SER A 52 6.44 -1.05 -2.01
CA SER A 52 7.04 -0.49 -3.22
C SER A 52 6.53 0.93 -3.45
N ALA A 53 7.20 1.68 -4.33
CA ALA A 53 6.73 3.01 -4.73
C ALA A 53 5.33 2.96 -5.36
N SER A 54 5.02 1.90 -6.12
CA SER A 54 3.67 1.70 -6.68
C SER A 54 2.63 1.39 -5.62
N ASP A 55 2.97 0.55 -4.63
CA ASP A 55 2.01 0.22 -3.56
C ASP A 55 1.73 1.46 -2.71
N SER A 56 2.78 2.21 -2.36
CA SER A 56 2.66 3.47 -1.61
C SER A 56 1.75 4.47 -2.32
N ALA A 57 1.88 4.62 -3.64
CA ALA A 57 1.01 5.50 -4.42
C ALA A 57 -0.44 5.00 -4.49
N ILE A 58 -0.67 3.68 -4.52
CA ILE A 58 -2.02 3.09 -4.48
C ILE A 58 -2.66 3.29 -3.11
N LEU A 59 -1.89 3.13 -2.03
CA LEU A 59 -2.34 3.34 -0.66
C LEU A 59 -2.75 4.79 -0.41
N GLU A 60 -1.94 5.75 -0.87
CA GLU A 60 -2.29 7.18 -0.83
C GLU A 60 -3.60 7.45 -1.57
N LEU A 61 -3.72 6.96 -2.80
CA LEU A 61 -4.93 7.15 -3.60
C LEU A 61 -6.16 6.49 -2.95
N ALA A 62 -5.99 5.36 -2.26
CA ALA A 62 -7.05 4.72 -1.51
C ALA A 62 -7.48 5.57 -0.30
N ALA A 63 -6.52 6.19 0.41
CA ALA A 63 -6.80 7.10 1.51
C ALA A 63 -7.56 8.35 1.05
N ASP A 64 -7.10 9.01 -0.03
CA ASP A 64 -7.81 10.13 -0.67
C ASP A 64 -9.26 9.76 -1.07
N THR A 65 -9.43 8.53 -1.58
CA THR A 65 -10.74 8.02 -1.99
C THR A 65 -11.68 7.83 -0.78
N ILE A 66 -11.14 7.40 0.36
CA ILE A 66 -11.90 7.24 1.62
C ILE A 66 -12.25 8.61 2.20
N ASP A 67 -11.33 9.57 2.18
CA ASP A 67 -11.61 10.94 2.63
C ASP A 67 -12.78 11.53 1.84
N ARG A 68 -12.72 11.41 0.50
CA ARG A 68 -13.79 11.88 -0.36
C ARG A 68 -15.11 11.15 -0.10
N ARG A 69 -15.06 9.86 0.24
CA ARG A 69 -16.24 9.08 0.63
C ARG A 69 -16.86 9.66 1.89
N ALA A 70 -16.06 9.96 2.91
CA ALA A 70 -16.52 10.53 4.17
C ALA A 70 -17.22 11.88 3.94
N GLU A 71 -16.60 12.78 3.17
CA GLU A 71 -17.21 14.07 2.79
C GLU A 71 -18.56 13.90 2.09
N LEU A 72 -18.65 12.99 1.12
CA LEU A 72 -19.89 12.75 0.38
C LEU A 72 -20.96 12.08 1.24
N GLN A 73 -20.57 11.24 2.20
CA GLN A 73 -21.48 10.61 3.14
C GLN A 73 -22.13 11.67 4.05
N GLU A 74 -21.33 12.59 4.60
CA GLU A 74 -21.84 13.73 5.38
C GLU A 74 -22.77 14.63 4.55
N LEU A 75 -22.42 14.87 3.29
CA LEU A 75 -23.27 15.65 2.38
C LEU A 75 -24.57 14.92 2.04
N TYR A 76 -24.52 13.60 1.84
CA TYR A 76 -25.69 12.77 1.58
C TYR A 76 -26.69 12.82 2.73
N GLU A 77 -26.20 12.78 3.96
CA GLU A 77 -27.02 12.78 5.17
C GLU A 77 -27.62 14.17 5.47
N SER A 78 -26.87 15.23 5.21
CA SER A 78 -27.31 16.62 5.45
C SER A 78 -28.26 17.16 4.35
N THR A 79 -28.23 16.59 3.15
CA THR A 79 -29.03 17.05 2.02
C THR A 79 -30.50 16.62 2.13
N LYS A 80 -31.41 17.61 1.95
CA LYS A 80 -32.87 17.41 1.90
C LYS A 80 -33.46 17.40 0.50
N ASP A 81 -32.67 17.73 -0.53
CA ASP A 81 -33.09 17.63 -1.94
C ASP A 81 -32.89 16.20 -2.44
N ASP A 82 -33.98 15.51 -2.75
CA ASP A 82 -33.98 14.13 -3.23
C ASP A 82 -33.18 13.95 -4.52
N LYS A 83 -33.22 14.93 -5.43
CA LYS A 83 -32.50 14.84 -6.70
C LYS A 83 -30.99 14.89 -6.48
N LEU A 84 -30.53 15.77 -5.59
CA LEU A 84 -29.13 15.84 -5.21
C LEU A 84 -28.70 14.60 -4.43
N ARG A 85 -29.55 14.11 -3.52
CA ARG A 85 -29.32 12.89 -2.73
C ARG A 85 -29.10 11.66 -3.62
N LEU A 86 -29.89 11.51 -4.68
CA LEU A 86 -29.70 10.44 -5.67
C LEU A 86 -28.35 10.55 -6.40
N LYS A 87 -27.92 11.76 -6.78
CA LYS A 87 -26.61 11.96 -7.43
C LYS A 87 -25.47 11.60 -6.50
N ILE A 88 -25.52 12.03 -5.23
CA ILE A 88 -24.49 11.69 -4.25
C ILE A 88 -24.45 10.17 -4.02
N ALA A 89 -25.60 9.50 -3.93
CA ALA A 89 -25.65 8.03 -3.83
C ALA A 89 -25.05 7.32 -5.06
N CYS A 90 -25.12 7.90 -6.25
CA CYS A 90 -24.43 7.37 -7.42
C CYS A 90 -22.91 7.53 -7.28
N GLU A 91 -22.43 8.71 -6.85
CA GLU A 91 -21.00 8.96 -6.64
C GLU A 91 -20.40 8.06 -5.54
N LEU A 92 -21.13 7.84 -4.44
CA LEU A 92 -20.71 6.93 -3.37
C LEU A 92 -20.47 5.51 -3.90
N ARG A 93 -21.37 4.99 -4.74
CA ARG A 93 -21.19 3.66 -5.37
C ARG A 93 -19.99 3.61 -6.32
N LEU A 94 -19.72 4.70 -7.05
CA LEU A 94 -18.55 4.78 -7.93
C LEU A 94 -17.24 4.77 -7.13
N ILE A 95 -17.22 5.49 -6.01
CA ILE A 95 -16.11 5.51 -5.05
C ILE A 95 -15.90 4.13 -4.44
N GLU A 96 -16.95 3.46 -3.97
CA GLU A 96 -16.86 2.10 -3.41
C GLU A 96 -16.26 1.12 -4.43
N ALA A 97 -16.72 1.19 -5.69
CA ALA A 97 -16.18 0.36 -6.76
C ALA A 97 -14.72 0.70 -7.09
N ALA A 98 -14.33 1.98 -7.04
CA ALA A 98 -12.96 2.41 -7.24
C ALA A 98 -12.05 1.92 -6.11
N LEU A 99 -12.49 2.07 -4.87
CA LEU A 99 -11.77 1.62 -3.68
C LEU A 99 -11.52 0.11 -3.72
N ALA A 100 -12.55 -0.70 -4.05
CA ALA A 100 -12.40 -2.15 -4.22
C ALA A 100 -11.33 -2.51 -5.26
N ARG A 101 -11.26 -1.78 -6.39
CA ARG A 101 -10.25 -2.00 -7.44
C ARG A 101 -8.85 -1.57 -7.02
N LEU A 102 -8.72 -0.53 -6.18
CA LEU A 102 -7.42 -0.09 -5.66
C LEU A 102 -6.88 -1.10 -4.66
N LEU A 103 -7.71 -1.51 -3.70
CA LEU A 103 -7.32 -2.47 -2.67
C LEU A 103 -6.97 -3.84 -3.26
N ALA A 104 -7.68 -4.28 -4.30
CA ALA A 104 -7.34 -5.53 -5.00
C ALA A 104 -5.94 -5.53 -5.67
N LYS A 105 -5.31 -4.35 -5.85
CA LYS A 105 -3.95 -4.26 -6.40
C LYS A 105 -2.87 -4.32 -5.32
N VAL A 106 -3.21 -4.00 -4.08
CA VAL A 106 -2.29 -4.09 -2.95
C VAL A 106 -2.11 -5.56 -2.62
N LYS A 107 -0.89 -6.06 -2.74
CA LYS A 107 -0.57 -7.46 -2.47
C LYS A 107 0.18 -7.56 -1.15
N THR A 108 -0.51 -8.10 -0.15
CA THR A 108 0.07 -8.40 1.15
C THR A 108 0.40 -9.89 1.29
N ASP A 109 -0.27 -10.75 0.53
CA ASP A 109 -0.06 -12.21 0.59
C ASP A 109 1.40 -12.63 0.38
N LEU A 110 1.87 -13.49 1.29
CA LEU A 110 3.15 -14.17 1.12
C LEU A 110 3.08 -15.13 -0.09
N PRO A 111 4.13 -15.17 -0.94
CA PRO A 111 4.15 -16.11 -2.04
C PRO A 111 4.07 -17.54 -1.51
N GLU A 112 3.25 -18.37 -2.16
CA GLU A 112 3.11 -19.77 -1.76
C GLU A 112 4.49 -20.44 -1.73
N PRO A 113 4.84 -21.13 -0.62
CA PRO A 113 6.14 -21.77 -0.52
C PRO A 113 6.32 -22.76 -1.68
N PRO A 114 7.50 -22.78 -2.34
CA PRO A 114 7.71 -23.64 -3.50
C PRO A 114 7.47 -25.11 -3.13
N SER A 115 6.77 -25.80 -4.03
CA SER A 115 6.46 -27.22 -3.88
C SER A 115 7.73 -28.05 -3.59
N ARG A 116 7.59 -29.19 -2.90
CA ARG A 116 8.74 -30.06 -2.58
C ARG A 116 9.54 -30.43 -3.84
N THR A 117 8.87 -30.62 -4.97
CA THR A 117 9.48 -30.88 -6.27
C THR A 117 10.28 -29.68 -6.78
N SER A 118 9.71 -28.48 -6.72
CA SER A 118 10.39 -27.24 -7.12
C SER A 118 11.64 -26.98 -6.26
N ARG A 119 11.55 -27.17 -4.94
CA ARG A 119 12.70 -27.06 -4.03
C ARG A 119 13.83 -28.03 -4.38
N LYS A 120 13.51 -29.30 -4.66
CA LYS A 120 14.51 -30.30 -5.09
C LYS A 120 15.16 -29.92 -6.42
N ALA A 121 14.38 -29.43 -7.38
CA ALA A 121 14.90 -29.00 -8.67
C ALA A 121 15.85 -27.80 -8.53
N GLN A 122 15.49 -26.79 -7.74
CA GLN A 122 16.36 -25.63 -7.45
C GLN A 122 17.67 -26.05 -6.78
N ALA A 123 17.61 -26.94 -5.78
CA ALA A 123 18.81 -27.45 -5.11
C ALA A 123 19.74 -28.22 -6.07
N ALA A 124 19.17 -29.09 -6.92
CA ALA A 124 19.93 -29.82 -7.92
C ALA A 124 20.55 -28.91 -8.99
N ALA A 125 19.83 -27.87 -9.42
CA ALA A 125 20.33 -26.88 -10.37
C ALA A 125 21.53 -26.11 -9.78
N ARG A 126 21.41 -25.62 -8.53
CA ARG A 126 22.51 -24.96 -7.81
C ARG A 126 23.74 -25.86 -7.71
N ALA A 127 23.55 -27.11 -7.26
CA ALA A 127 24.65 -28.08 -7.17
C ALA A 127 25.30 -28.44 -8.52
N ARG A 128 24.60 -28.27 -9.66
CA ARG A 128 25.21 -28.42 -10.99
C ARG A 128 26.05 -27.20 -11.35
N TRP A 129 25.56 -26.00 -11.04
CA TRP A 129 26.26 -24.75 -11.31
C TRP A 129 27.53 -24.62 -10.46
N ASP A 130 27.45 -24.94 -9.17
CA ASP A 130 28.60 -24.92 -8.26
C ASP A 130 29.71 -25.90 -8.70
N ARG A 131 29.33 -27.03 -9.32
CA ARG A 131 30.28 -27.99 -9.90
C ARG A 131 30.85 -27.58 -11.25
N ALA A 132 30.21 -26.68 -11.98
CA ALA A 132 30.69 -26.18 -13.26
C ALA A 132 31.58 -24.94 -13.12
N GLN A 133 31.56 -24.30 -11.96
CA GLN A 133 32.34 -23.10 -11.63
C GLN A 133 33.63 -23.41 -10.82
N ASN A 134 33.74 -24.64 -10.29
CA ASN A 134 34.96 -25.20 -9.68
C ASN A 134 35.69 -26.10 -10.68
#